data_AF-A0A8J7XN97-F1
#
_entry.id   AF-A0A8J7XN97-F1
#
_cell.length_a   1.000
_cell.length_b   1.000
_cell.length_c   1.000
_cell.angle_alpha   90.00
_cell.angle_beta   90.00
_cell.angle_gamma   90.00
#
_symmetry.space_group_name_H-M   'P 1'
#
loop_
_entity.id
_entity.type
_entity.pdbx_description
1 polymer ?
#
loop_
_entity_poly.entity_id
_entity_poly.type
_entity_poly.pdbx_seq_one_letter_code
_entity_poly.pdbx_strand_id
1 'polypeptide(L)'
;MSDIKTVCPRDCYDTCFMTVSIRDGELVRTMGDKFNPVTQGVLCPRGYRDIERVYSDERVLYPHRRVKDGFERISWDDALTILVEKLKNTLNTYGAESCLHVCCIGNQGFFSSYLPQRLFYALGFTQT
;
A
#
# COMPACT_ATOMS: atom_id res chain seq x y z
N MET A 1 11.98 -2.87 24.46
CA MET A 1 10.67 -3.18 23.86
C MET A 1 9.78 -1.96 24.03
N SER A 2 9.17 -1.47 22.96
CA SER A 2 8.27 -0.31 22.96
C SER A 2 6.94 -0.66 22.30
N ASP A 3 5.84 -0.17 22.86
CA ASP A 3 4.51 -0.36 22.29
C ASP A 3 4.07 0.93 21.59
N ILE A 4 3.64 0.80 20.33
CA ILE A 4 3.14 1.89 19.50
C ILE A 4 1.65 1.66 19.24
N LYS A 5 0.85 2.70 19.46
CA LYS A 5 -0.56 2.71 19.10
C LYS A 5 -0.72 3.10 17.63
N THR A 6 -1.50 2.32 16.89
CA THR A 6 -1.80 2.56 15.48
C THR A 6 -3.20 2.02 15.16
N VAL A 7 -3.59 2.07 13.90
CA VAL A 7 -4.82 1.50 13.38
C VAL A 7 -4.52 0.41 12.36
N CYS A 8 -5.41 -0.57 12.26
CA CYS A 8 -5.33 -1.63 11.27
C CYS A 8 -5.40 -1.03 9.87
N PRO A 9 -4.36 -1.19 9.01
CA PRO A 9 -4.34 -0.60 7.68
C PRO A 9 -5.15 -1.42 6.67
N ARG A 10 -5.80 -2.51 7.09
CA ARG A 10 -6.48 -3.43 6.18
C ARG A 10 -7.72 -2.76 5.58
N ASP A 11 -7.96 -3.07 4.32
CA ASP A 11 -9.17 -2.71 3.59
C ASP A 11 -10.40 -3.50 4.12
N CYS A 12 -10.83 -3.14 5.34
CA CYS A 12 -12.04 -3.62 5.98
C CYS A 12 -12.67 -2.49 6.80
N TYR A 13 -13.95 -2.60 7.09
CA TYR A 13 -14.74 -1.52 7.70
C TYR A 13 -14.57 -1.39 9.23
N ASP A 14 -13.88 -2.34 9.87
CA ASP A 14 -13.82 -2.41 11.34
C ASP A 14 -12.91 -1.34 11.96
N THR A 15 -11.95 -0.79 11.21
CA THR A 15 -11.01 0.26 11.67
C THR A 15 -10.36 -0.05 13.03
N CYS A 16 -9.96 -1.31 13.23
CA CYS A 16 -9.49 -1.79 14.54
C CYS A 16 -8.31 -0.94 15.05
N PHE A 17 -8.35 -0.54 16.33
CA PHE A 17 -7.17 0.04 16.96
C PHE A 17 -6.19 -1.10 17.31
N MET A 18 -4.91 -0.82 17.12
CA MET A 18 -3.84 -1.79 17.28
C MET A 18 -2.76 -1.26 18.22
N THR A 19 -2.21 -2.16 19.02
CA THR A 19 -0.94 -1.98 19.72
C THR A 19 0.10 -2.86 19.06
N VAL A 20 1.22 -2.26 18.70
CA VAL A 20 2.30 -2.86 17.95
C VAL A 20 3.56 -2.82 18.80
N SER A 21 4.09 -3.99 19.17
CA SER A 21 5.28 -4.09 20.01
C SER A 21 6.53 -4.20 19.14
N ILE A 22 7.51 -3.35 19.43
CA ILE A 22 8.81 -3.30 18.75
C ILE A 22 9.91 -3.70 19.74
N ARG A 23 10.82 -4.56 19.30
CA ARG A 23 12.04 -4.93 20.04
C ARG A 23 13.22 -4.87 19.07
N ASP A 24 14.26 -4.15 19.46
CA ASP A 24 15.50 -4.02 18.67
C ASP A 24 15.28 -3.53 17.22
N GLY A 25 14.31 -2.65 17.03
CA GLY A 25 13.93 -2.11 15.71
C GLY A 25 12.99 -3.01 14.90
N GLU A 26 12.66 -4.20 15.41
CA GLU A 26 11.80 -5.17 14.74
C GLU A 26 10.41 -5.25 15.35
N LEU A 27 9.41 -5.43 14.48
CA LEU A 27 8.04 -5.70 14.85
C LEU A 27 7.93 -7.14 15.38
N VAL A 28 7.61 -7.29 16.67
CA VAL A 28 7.55 -8.62 17.31
C VAL A 28 6.13 -9.03 17.71
N ARG A 29 5.18 -8.10 17.82
CA ARG A 29 3.80 -8.43 18.17
C ARG A 29 2.78 -7.41 17.63
N THR A 30 1.62 -7.89 17.21
CA THR A 30 0.42 -7.09 16.98
C THR A 30 -0.71 -7.55 17.91
N MET A 31 -1.41 -6.59 18.51
CA MET A 31 -2.52 -6.83 19.42
C MET A 31 -3.64 -5.83 19.15
N GLY A 32 -4.89 -6.21 19.43
CA GLY A 32 -5.99 -5.25 19.40
C GLY A 32 -5.95 -4.37 20.64
N ASP A 33 -6.36 -3.12 20.46
CA ASP A 33 -6.50 -2.18 21.58
C ASP A 33 -7.93 -2.23 22.15
N LYS A 34 -8.03 -2.46 23.46
CA LYS A 34 -9.29 -2.50 24.21
C LYS A 34 -10.04 -1.17 24.21
N PHE A 35 -9.35 -0.05 23.93
CA PHE A 35 -9.98 1.27 23.84
C PHE A 35 -10.81 1.47 22.56
N ASN A 36 -10.74 0.58 21.57
CA ASN A 36 -11.61 0.66 20.42
C ASN A 36 -13.05 0.28 20.82
N PRO A 37 -14.05 1.17 20.66
CA PRO A 37 -15.41 0.92 21.15
C PRO A 37 -16.13 -0.20 20.38
N VAL A 38 -15.70 -0.49 19.14
CA VAL A 38 -16.32 -1.48 18.27
C VAL A 38 -15.68 -2.86 18.46
N THR A 39 -14.35 -2.92 18.36
CA THR A 39 -13.61 -4.18 18.36
C THR A 39 -13.13 -4.62 19.74
N GLN A 40 -13.09 -3.71 20.71
CA GLN A 40 -12.81 -3.99 22.14
C GLN A 40 -11.57 -4.85 22.37
N GLY A 41 -10.53 -4.67 21.55
CA GLY A 41 -9.27 -5.41 21.63
C GLY A 41 -9.20 -6.68 20.78
N VAL A 42 -10.24 -7.00 20.02
CA VAL A 42 -10.24 -8.12 19.07
C VAL A 42 -9.61 -7.69 17.75
N LEU A 43 -8.67 -8.49 17.24
CA LEU A 43 -8.23 -8.45 15.84
C LEU A 43 -8.65 -9.73 15.14
N CYS A 44 -8.91 -9.64 13.83
CA CYS A 44 -9.05 -10.84 13.00
C CYS A 44 -7.69 -11.55 12.83
N PRO A 45 -7.65 -12.80 12.34
CA PRO A 45 -6.40 -13.52 12.10
C PRO A 45 -5.38 -12.76 11.22
N ARG A 46 -5.87 -11.95 10.26
CA ARG A 46 -5.02 -11.11 9.39
C ARG A 46 -4.33 -9.97 10.13
N GLY A 47 -4.93 -9.48 11.21
CA GLY A 47 -4.36 -8.42 12.06
C GLY A 47 -3.36 -8.98 13.07
N TYR A 48 -3.69 -10.11 13.71
CA TYR A 48 -2.77 -10.79 14.62
C TYR A 48 -1.52 -11.34 13.94
N ARG A 49 -1.63 -11.75 12.67
CA ARG A 49 -0.51 -12.29 11.88
C ARG A 49 0.08 -11.29 10.90
N ASP A 50 -0.16 -9.98 11.06
CA ASP A 50 0.35 -8.98 10.10
C ASP A 50 1.89 -8.97 10.02
N ILE A 51 2.55 -9.39 11.11
CA ILE A 51 4.01 -9.55 11.19
C ILE A 51 4.53 -10.50 10.12
N GLU A 52 3.83 -11.61 9.90
CA GLU A 52 4.22 -12.60 8.89
C GLU A 52 4.17 -12.02 7.49
N ARG A 53 3.24 -11.09 7.22
CA ARG A 53 3.20 -10.36 5.95
C ARG A 53 4.34 -9.34 5.84
N VAL A 54 4.66 -8.63 6.93
CA VAL A 54 5.75 -7.63 6.94
C VAL A 54 7.10 -8.28 6.64
N TYR A 55 7.33 -9.47 7.19
CA TYR A 55 8.59 -10.22 7.06
C TYR A 55 8.51 -11.43 6.12
N SER A 56 7.47 -11.53 5.28
CA SER A 56 7.37 -12.62 4.31
C SER A 56 8.50 -12.55 3.30
N ASP A 57 9.11 -13.71 3.00
CA ASP A 57 10.09 -13.86 1.92
C ASP A 57 9.49 -13.58 0.53
N GLU A 58 8.16 -13.64 0.40
CA GLU A 58 7.43 -13.32 -0.84
C GLU A 58 7.16 -11.81 -1.00
N ARG A 59 7.60 -10.98 -0.05
CA ARG A 59 7.35 -9.54 -0.11
C ARG A 59 8.10 -8.91 -1.28
N VAL A 60 7.36 -8.27 -2.19
CA VAL A 60 7.95 -7.51 -3.30
C VAL A 60 8.55 -6.21 -2.76
N LEU A 61 9.89 -6.16 -2.69
CA LEU A 61 10.65 -5.02 -2.16
C LEU A 61 11.23 -4.10 -3.24
N TYR A 62 11.25 -4.56 -4.50
CA TYR A 62 11.89 -3.86 -5.60
C TYR A 62 10.98 -3.78 -6.82
N PRO A 63 11.17 -2.78 -7.70
CA PRO A 63 10.48 -2.72 -8.98
C PRO A 63 10.85 -3.91 -9.86
N HIS A 64 9.87 -4.43 -10.60
CA HIS A 64 10.05 -5.51 -11.55
C HIS A 64 9.46 -5.13 -12.91
N ARG A 65 10.14 -5.50 -13.98
CA ARG A 65 9.69 -5.33 -15.37
C ARG A 65 9.25 -6.68 -15.92
N ARG A 66 8.11 -6.69 -16.61
CA ARG A 66 7.65 -7.88 -17.36
C ARG A 66 8.55 -8.11 -18.55
N VAL A 67 9.02 -9.34 -18.70
CA VAL A 67 9.75 -9.84 -19.87
C VAL A 67 8.92 -10.94 -20.55
N LYS A 68 9.42 -11.52 -21.65
CA LYS A 68 8.72 -12.58 -22.39
C LYS A 68 8.26 -13.72 -21.46
N ASP A 69 9.16 -14.17 -20.59
CA ASP A 69 8.94 -15.27 -19.66
C ASP A 69 9.14 -14.82 -18.21
N GLY A 70 8.16 -14.09 -17.68
CA GLY A 70 8.13 -13.70 -16.26
C GLY A 70 8.52 -12.24 -16.01
N PHE A 71 9.30 -12.02 -14.95
CA PHE A 71 9.67 -10.70 -14.46
C PHE A 71 11.13 -10.65 -14.09
N GLU A 72 11.76 -9.50 -14.35
CA GLU A 72 13.11 -9.21 -13.92
C GLU A 72 13.12 -7.99 -12.98
N ARG A 73 14.02 -7.98 -12.00
CA ARG A 73 14.21 -6.82 -11.12
C ARG A 73 14.90 -5.70 -11.88
N ILE A 74 14.43 -4.47 -11.69
CA ILE A 74 15.05 -3.25 -12.24
C ILE A 74 15.31 -2.22 -11.14
N SER A 75 16.08 -1.18 -11.46
CA SER A 75 16.28 -0.05 -10.55
C SER A 75 15.02 0.82 -10.44
N TRP A 76 14.95 1.64 -9.39
CA TRP A 76 13.88 2.62 -9.25
C TRP A 76 13.94 3.69 -10.34
N ASP A 77 15.14 4.13 -10.73
CA ASP A 77 15.32 5.13 -11.79
C ASP A 77 14.84 4.60 -13.16
N ASP A 78 15.17 3.35 -13.49
CA ASP A 78 14.68 2.71 -14.71
C ASP A 78 13.15 2.55 -14.69
N ALA A 79 12.60 2.12 -13.54
CA ALA A 79 11.16 1.93 -13.39
C ALA A 79 10.39 3.24 -13.59
N LEU A 80 10.86 4.32 -12.97
CA LEU A 80 10.26 5.65 -13.08
C LEU A 80 10.43 6.22 -14.49
N THR A 81 11.59 6.03 -15.12
CA THR A 81 11.84 6.45 -16.51
C THR A 81 10.86 5.79 -17.46
N ILE A 82 10.75 4.45 -17.42
CA ILE A 82 9.82 3.69 -18.26
C ILE A 82 8.37 4.12 -18.02
N LEU A 83 7.97 4.33 -16.76
CA LEU A 83 6.63 4.77 -16.40
C LEU A 83 6.32 6.14 -17.02
N VAL A 84 7.21 7.12 -16.83
CA VAL A 84 7.02 8.50 -17.30
C VAL A 84 7.00 8.55 -18.82
N GLU A 85 7.87 7.83 -19.50
CA GLU A 85 7.90 7.76 -20.97
C GLU A 85 6.58 7.21 -21.53
N LYS A 86 6.14 6.06 -21.01
CA LYS A 86 4.88 5.44 -21.43
C LYS A 86 3.69 6.33 -21.14
N LEU A 87 3.64 6.93 -19.95
CA LEU A 87 2.55 7.80 -19.55
C LEU A 87 2.47 9.03 -20.45
N LYS A 88 3.59 9.72 -20.70
CA LYS A 88 3.64 10.87 -21.62
C LYS A 88 3.19 10.47 -23.03
N ASN A 89 3.66 9.33 -23.53
CA ASN A 89 3.25 8.86 -24.86
C ASN A 89 1.75 8.61 -24.94
N THR A 90 1.17 7.94 -23.93
CA THR A 90 -0.27 7.68 -23.85
C THR A 90 -1.06 8.99 -23.80
N LEU A 91 -0.65 9.94 -22.94
CA LEU A 91 -1.34 11.22 -22.81
C LEU A 91 -1.31 12.03 -24.12
N ASN A 92 -0.16 12.05 -24.81
CA ASN A 92 -0.01 12.76 -26.07
C ASN A 92 -0.78 12.10 -27.23
N THR A 93 -0.96 10.78 -27.20
CA THR A 93 -1.56 10.02 -28.31
C THR A 93 -3.08 9.83 -28.14
N TYR A 94 -3.54 9.60 -26.90
CA TYR A 94 -4.89 9.14 -26.60
C TYR A 94 -5.64 10.03 -25.60
N GLY A 95 -5.04 11.13 -25.13
CA GLY A 95 -5.65 11.99 -24.12
C GLY A 95 -5.59 11.43 -22.71
N ALA A 96 -5.96 12.26 -21.73
CA ALA A 96 -5.90 11.91 -20.30
C ALA A 96 -7.02 10.94 -19.88
N GLU A 97 -8.14 10.99 -20.58
CA GLU A 97 -9.30 10.12 -20.39
C GLU A 97 -8.99 8.63 -20.64
N SER A 98 -7.94 8.36 -21.43
CA SER A 98 -7.44 7.00 -21.70
C SER A 98 -6.72 6.37 -20.51
N CYS A 99 -6.34 7.17 -19.52
CA CYS A 99 -5.65 6.72 -18.32
C CYS A 99 -6.63 6.62 -17.15
N LEU A 100 -6.75 5.42 -16.59
CA LEU A 100 -7.56 5.16 -15.40
C LEU A 100 -6.67 5.05 -14.16
N HIS A 101 -6.95 5.86 -13.14
CA HIS A 101 -6.38 5.66 -11.82
C HIS A 101 -7.29 4.75 -10.98
N VAL A 102 -6.83 3.53 -10.71
CA VAL A 102 -7.52 2.59 -9.82
C VAL A 102 -7.03 2.82 -8.40
N CYS A 103 -7.88 3.42 -7.56
CA CYS A 103 -7.52 3.88 -6.21
C CYS A 103 -8.13 3.04 -5.08
N CYS A 104 -8.15 1.72 -5.20
CA CYS A 104 -8.73 0.85 -4.18
C CYS A 104 -7.93 -0.44 -4.12
N ILE A 105 -7.94 -1.13 -2.96
CA ILE A 105 -7.34 -2.45 -2.67
C ILE A 105 -6.00 -2.37 -1.92
N GLY A 106 -6.03 -2.76 -0.64
CA GLY A 106 -4.83 -3.17 0.11
C GLY A 106 -4.66 -2.47 1.45
N ASN A 107 -3.57 -1.70 1.58
CA ASN A 107 -3.29 -0.93 2.79
C ASN A 107 -3.87 0.48 2.64
N GLN A 108 -4.95 0.75 3.37
CA GLN A 108 -5.66 2.02 3.35
C GLN A 108 -5.06 2.98 4.38
N GLY A 109 -5.05 4.26 4.04
CA GLY A 109 -4.52 5.31 4.91
C GLY A 109 -4.69 6.67 4.26
N PHE A 110 -4.86 7.71 5.07
CA PHE A 110 -5.16 9.04 4.53
C PHE A 110 -4.12 9.51 3.50
N PHE A 111 -2.83 9.35 3.81
CA PHE A 111 -1.76 9.73 2.88
C PHE A 111 -1.69 8.80 1.66
N SER A 112 -1.75 7.48 1.85
CA SER A 112 -1.64 6.53 0.75
C SER A 112 -2.83 6.58 -0.21
N SER A 113 -4.02 6.95 0.28
CA SER A 113 -5.24 7.00 -0.53
C SER A 113 -5.43 8.37 -1.21
N TYR A 114 -5.17 9.49 -0.53
CA TYR A 114 -5.47 10.83 -1.07
C TYR A 114 -4.27 11.55 -1.69
N LEU A 115 -3.04 11.30 -1.22
CA LEU A 115 -1.88 12.02 -1.75
C LEU A 115 -1.63 11.71 -3.24
N PRO A 116 -1.69 10.44 -3.69
CA PRO A 116 -1.49 10.13 -5.12
C PRO A 116 -2.57 10.74 -6.02
N GLN A 117 -3.80 10.90 -5.53
CA GLN A 117 -4.91 11.44 -6.32
C GLN A 117 -4.60 12.84 -6.86
N ARG A 118 -3.84 13.65 -6.14
CA ARG A 118 -3.46 15.01 -6.58
C ARG A 118 -2.73 15.00 -7.92
N LEU A 119 -1.82 14.05 -8.11
CA LEU A 119 -1.08 13.91 -9.37
C LEU A 119 -2.05 13.56 -10.51
N PHE A 120 -2.91 12.56 -10.29
CA PHE A 120 -3.84 12.10 -11.31
C PHE A 120 -4.91 13.14 -11.65
N TYR A 121 -5.35 13.94 -10.67
CA TYR A 121 -6.20 15.10 -10.89
C TYR A 121 -5.50 16.17 -11.73
N ALA A 122 -4.25 16.51 -11.40
CA ALA A 122 -3.48 17.47 -12.16
C ALA A 122 -3.25 17.01 -13.61
N LEU A 123 -3.17 15.70 -13.84
CA LEU A 123 -3.03 15.09 -15.17
C LEU A 123 -4.35 14.86 -15.90
N GLY A 124 -5.51 15.07 -15.26
CA GLY A 124 -6.84 14.93 -15.87
C GLY A 124 -7.32 13.49 -16.11
N PHE A 125 -6.87 12.53 -15.30
CA PHE A 125 -7.20 11.10 -15.50
C PHE A 125 -8.68 10.78 -15.22
N THR A 126 -9.20 9.78 -15.92
CA THR A 126 -10.50 9.16 -15.60
C THR A 126 -10.44 8.47 -14.23
N GLN A 127 -11.55 8.52 -13.49
CA GLN A 127 -11.68 7.92 -12.15
C GLN A 127 -12.85 6.94 -12.10
N THR A 128 -12.71 5.91 -11.26
CA THR A 128 -13.79 4.98 -10.86
C THR A 128 -14.42 5.38 -9.56
#